data_AF-A0A2A3HID8-F1
#
_entry.id   AF-A0A2A3HID8-F1
#
_cell.length_a   1.000
_cell.length_b   1.000
_cell.length_c   1.000
_cell.angle_alpha   90.00
_cell.angle_beta   90.00
_cell.angle_gamma   90.00
#
_symmetry.space_group_name_H-M   'P 1'
#
loop_
_entity.id
_entity.type
_entity.pdbx_description
1 polymer ?
#
loop_
_entity_poly.entity_id
_entity_poly.type
_entity_poly.pdbx_seq_one_letter_code
_entity_poly.pdbx_strand_id
1 'polypeptide(L)'
;MKDFAREYHAKHLGNCAMSVAAAWLNAHESDPSEVEKFKTCGAGRAPDGLCGALYAATQFMPEKKDAIVQEFSRVAQGTLCKEIRSKTNMTCNDRVALAAEILSHLEEK
;
A
#
# COMPACT_ATOMS: atom_id res chain seq x y z
N MET A 1 3.12 10.45 -4.94
CA MET A 1 2.09 9.52 -4.41
C MET A 1 2.04 9.42 -2.89
N LYS A 2 3.19 9.39 -2.20
CA LYS A 2 3.31 9.21 -0.73
C LYS A 2 2.33 10.03 0.11
N ASP A 3 2.33 11.37 -0.04
CA ASP A 3 1.54 12.26 0.82
C ASP A 3 0.03 12.07 0.61
N PHE A 4 -0.39 11.90 -0.65
CA PHE A 4 -1.78 11.60 -0.99
C PHE A 4 -2.25 10.31 -0.30
N ALA A 5 -1.48 9.23 -0.40
CA ALA A 5 -1.84 7.95 0.22
C ALA A 5 -1.97 8.09 1.74
N ARG A 6 -1.01 8.78 2.37
CA ARG A 6 -0.97 9.03 3.82
C ARG A 6 -2.18 9.86 4.27
N GLU A 7 -2.50 10.91 3.54
CA GLU A 7 -3.64 11.78 3.85
C GLU A 7 -4.98 11.06 3.66
N TYR A 8 -5.13 10.30 2.58
CA TYR A 8 -6.32 9.50 2.29
C TYR A 8 -6.61 8.50 3.42
N HIS A 9 -5.58 7.81 3.90
CA HIS A 9 -5.70 6.89 5.02
C HIS A 9 -6.00 7.63 6.34
N ALA A 10 -5.31 8.75 6.61
CA ALA A 10 -5.52 9.55 7.82
C ALA A 10 -6.94 10.11 7.92
N LYS A 11 -7.55 10.46 6.79
CA LYS A 11 -8.94 10.94 6.70
C LYS A 11 -9.99 9.82 6.74
N HIS A 12 -9.57 8.56 6.93
CA HIS A 12 -10.46 7.39 6.95
C HIS A 12 -11.31 7.24 5.68
N LEU A 13 -10.81 7.70 4.52
CA LEU A 13 -11.52 7.59 3.24
C LEU A 13 -11.50 6.17 2.68
N GLY A 14 -10.64 5.30 3.22
CA GLY A 14 -10.60 3.88 2.88
C GLY A 14 -9.60 3.11 3.73
N ASN A 15 -9.43 1.82 3.43
CA ASN A 15 -8.45 0.97 4.10
C ASN A 15 -7.04 1.13 3.50
N CYS A 16 -6.03 0.49 4.09
CA CYS A 16 -4.63 0.60 3.64
C CYS A 16 -4.42 0.33 2.14
N ALA A 17 -5.11 -0.69 1.58
CA ALA A 17 -5.00 -1.03 0.17
C ALA A 17 -5.67 0.04 -0.71
N MET A 18 -6.86 0.48 -0.31
CA MET A 18 -7.58 1.57 -0.98
C MET A 18 -6.79 2.87 -1.00
N SER A 19 -6.07 3.20 0.08
CA SER A 19 -5.27 4.43 0.15
C SER A 19 -4.10 4.43 -0.84
N VAL A 20 -3.42 3.29 -1.01
CA VAL A 20 -2.36 3.14 -2.00
C VAL A 20 -2.94 3.16 -3.42
N ALA A 21 -4.06 2.47 -3.64
CA ALA A 21 -4.77 2.49 -4.91
C ALA A 21 -5.23 3.90 -5.31
N ALA A 22 -5.82 4.64 -4.38
CA ALA A 22 -6.27 6.00 -4.62
C ALA A 22 -5.11 6.92 -5.01
N ALA A 23 -3.95 6.77 -4.36
CA ALA A 23 -2.76 7.55 -4.70
C ALA A 23 -2.20 7.21 -6.08
N TRP A 24 -2.19 5.92 -6.46
CA TRP A 24 -1.77 5.47 -7.79
C TRP A 24 -2.70 6.00 -8.87
N LEU A 25 -4.00 5.77 -8.73
CA LEU A 25 -5.01 6.18 -9.70
C LEU A 25 -5.03 7.70 -9.87
N ASN A 26 -4.89 8.47 -8.77
CA ASN A 26 -4.76 9.92 -8.83
C ASN A 26 -3.50 10.38 -9.57
N ALA A 27 -2.37 9.71 -9.40
CA ALA A 27 -1.12 10.08 -10.08
C ALA A 27 -1.13 9.78 -11.58
N HIS A 28 -1.95 8.81 -12.01
CA HIS A 28 -2.07 8.35 -13.39
C HIS A 28 -3.29 8.89 -14.13
N GLU A 29 -4.09 9.75 -13.48
CA GLU A 29 -5.37 10.26 -14.01
C GLU A 29 -6.33 9.12 -14.44
N SER A 30 -6.27 7.99 -13.73
CA SER A 30 -7.11 6.80 -13.97
C SER A 30 -8.45 6.87 -13.24
N ASP A 31 -9.37 5.94 -13.53
CA ASP A 31 -10.70 5.91 -12.91
C ASP A 31 -10.61 5.69 -11.38
N PRO A 32 -11.02 6.68 -10.55
CA PRO A 32 -10.97 6.56 -9.10
C PRO A 32 -11.92 5.49 -8.54
N SER A 33 -12.92 5.03 -9.32
CA SER A 33 -13.83 3.97 -8.88
C SER A 33 -13.11 2.62 -8.69
N GLU A 34 -11.96 2.42 -9.34
CA GLU A 34 -11.18 1.19 -9.24
C GLU A 34 -10.62 0.93 -7.83
N VAL A 35 -10.59 1.96 -6.97
CA VAL A 35 -10.26 1.82 -5.55
C VAL A 35 -11.15 0.78 -4.85
N GLU A 36 -12.42 0.64 -5.27
CA GLU A 36 -13.39 -0.29 -4.66
C GLU A 36 -12.98 -1.76 -4.78
N LYS A 37 -12.13 -2.11 -5.76
CA LYS A 37 -11.57 -3.47 -5.90
C LYS A 37 -10.81 -3.90 -4.65
N PHE A 38 -10.29 -2.93 -3.88
CA PHE A 38 -9.48 -3.16 -2.69
C PHE A 38 -10.26 -3.05 -1.37
N LYS A 39 -11.58 -2.85 -1.39
CA LYS A 39 -12.37 -2.60 -0.16
C LYS A 39 -12.28 -3.72 0.88
N THR A 40 -12.09 -4.96 0.41
CA THR A 40 -11.98 -6.16 1.26
C THR A 40 -10.57 -6.39 1.79
N CYS A 41 -9.55 -5.70 1.27
CA CYS A 41 -8.13 -5.95 1.56
C CYS A 41 -7.60 -5.24 2.83
N GLY A 42 -8.49 -4.63 3.63
CA GLY A 42 -8.12 -3.97 4.88
C GLY A 42 -7.87 -4.92 6.05
N ALA A 43 -7.08 -4.47 7.03
CA ALA A 43 -6.84 -5.16 8.32
C ALA A 43 -6.29 -6.60 8.21
N GLY A 44 -5.46 -6.87 7.19
CA GLY A 44 -4.84 -8.18 6.98
C GLY A 44 -5.77 -9.20 6.31
N ARG A 45 -6.79 -8.73 5.59
CA ARG A 45 -7.68 -9.55 4.76
C ARG A 45 -7.28 -9.57 3.28
N ALA A 46 -6.17 -8.92 2.92
CA ALA A 46 -5.56 -9.14 1.62
C ALA A 46 -5.15 -10.62 1.47
N PRO A 47 -5.01 -11.14 0.23
CA PRO A 47 -4.55 -12.50 0.00
C PRO A 47 -3.32 -12.86 0.83
N ASP A 48 -3.30 -14.10 1.34
CA ASP A 48 -2.26 -14.65 2.22
C ASP A 48 -2.02 -13.88 3.53
N GLY A 49 -2.92 -12.96 3.92
CA GLY A 49 -2.78 -12.15 5.12
C GLY A 49 -1.80 -10.97 4.97
N LEU A 50 -1.42 -10.64 3.73
CA LEU A 50 -0.51 -9.55 3.43
C LEU A 50 -1.00 -8.21 3.98
N CYS A 51 -0.07 -7.29 4.20
CA CYS A 51 -0.40 -5.89 4.41
C CYS A 51 -1.17 -5.37 3.19
N GLY A 52 -2.34 -4.75 3.42
CA GLY A 52 -3.17 -4.22 2.34
C GLY A 52 -2.43 -3.19 1.47
N ALA A 53 -1.59 -2.35 2.08
CA ALA A 53 -0.78 -1.37 1.35
C ALA A 53 0.23 -2.04 0.41
N LEU A 54 0.94 -3.06 0.91
CA LEU A 54 1.88 -3.86 0.11
C LEU A 54 1.15 -4.59 -1.02
N TYR A 55 0.04 -5.26 -0.69
CA TYR A 55 -0.75 -6.00 -1.68
C TYR A 55 -1.18 -5.09 -2.83
N ALA A 56 -1.77 -3.94 -2.54
CA ALA A 56 -2.18 -2.98 -3.57
C ALA A 56 -1.01 -2.55 -4.46
N ALA A 57 0.15 -2.21 -3.87
CA ALA A 57 1.33 -1.85 -4.64
C ALA A 57 1.76 -2.96 -5.63
N THR A 58 1.75 -4.22 -5.20
CA THR A 58 2.09 -5.35 -6.10
C THR A 58 1.07 -5.60 -7.21
N GLN A 59 -0.16 -5.09 -7.10
CA GLN A 59 -1.16 -5.19 -8.16
C GLN A 59 -0.93 -4.14 -9.27
N PHE A 60 -0.36 -2.98 -8.93
CA PHE A 60 -0.14 -1.90 -9.90
C PHE A 60 1.15 -2.07 -10.72
N MET A 61 2.18 -2.72 -10.16
CA MET A 61 3.40 -3.10 -10.91
C MET A 61 3.75 -4.58 -10.65
N PRO A 62 2.98 -5.52 -11.24
CA PRO A 62 3.18 -6.95 -11.02
C PRO A 62 4.58 -7.44 -11.47
N GLU A 63 5.17 -6.82 -12.49
CA GLU A 63 6.51 -7.10 -12.99
C GLU A 63 7.63 -6.70 -12.03
N LYS A 64 7.35 -5.77 -11.11
CA LYS A 64 8.27 -5.32 -10.05
C LYS A 64 7.90 -5.87 -8.66
N LYS A 65 7.00 -6.86 -8.59
CA LYS A 65 6.47 -7.43 -7.34
C LYS A 65 7.57 -7.78 -6.33
N ASP A 66 8.61 -8.50 -6.75
CA ASP A 66 9.66 -8.95 -5.84
C ASP A 66 10.46 -7.79 -5.26
N ALA A 67 10.76 -6.77 -6.07
CA ALA A 67 11.42 -5.55 -5.61
C ALA A 67 10.56 -4.76 -4.62
N ILE A 68 9.25 -4.64 -4.89
CA ILE A 68 8.29 -3.99 -3.99
C ILE A 68 8.25 -4.72 -2.64
N VAL A 69 8.11 -6.04 -2.67
CA VAL A 69 8.04 -6.87 -1.46
C VAL A 69 9.34 -6.78 -0.67
N GLN A 70 10.49 -6.86 -1.35
CA GLN A 70 11.80 -6.77 -0.72
C GLN A 70 11.98 -5.42 -0.02
N GLU A 71 11.73 -4.31 -0.71
CA GLU A 71 11.95 -2.97 -0.16
C GLU A 71 10.95 -2.65 0.96
N PHE A 72 9.68 -3.05 0.79
CA PHE A 72 8.69 -2.91 1.84
C PHE A 72 9.08 -3.71 3.08
N SER A 73 9.44 -4.99 2.91
CA SER A 73 9.82 -5.87 4.01
C SER A 73 11.07 -5.38 4.74
N ARG A 74 12.04 -4.80 4.02
CA ARG A 74 13.26 -4.22 4.59
C ARG A 74 12.94 -3.11 5.61
N VAL A 75 11.97 -2.24 5.31
CA VAL A 75 11.61 -1.10 6.16
C VAL A 75 10.53 -1.47 7.19
N ALA A 76 9.46 -2.13 6.76
CA ALA A 76 8.35 -2.55 7.61
C ALA A 76 8.70 -3.76 8.50
N GLN A 77 9.85 -4.41 8.22
CA GLN A 77 10.34 -5.62 8.88
C GLN A 77 9.35 -6.78 8.78
N GLY A 78 8.80 -7.02 7.59
CA GLY A 78 7.85 -8.08 7.32
C GLY A 78 6.78 -7.67 6.32
N THR A 79 5.92 -8.62 5.98
CA THR A 79 4.94 -8.47 4.89
C THR A 79 3.51 -8.75 5.35
N LEU A 80 3.32 -9.62 6.35
CA LEU A 80 2.00 -9.98 6.87
C LEU A 80 1.48 -8.90 7.83
N CYS A 81 0.22 -8.51 7.65
CA CYS A 81 -0.35 -7.38 8.40
C CYS A 81 -0.33 -7.63 9.90
N LYS A 82 -0.67 -8.85 10.34
CA LYS A 82 -0.71 -9.22 11.76
C LYS A 82 0.67 -9.21 12.42
N GLU A 83 1.70 -9.60 11.67
CA GLU A 83 3.09 -9.63 12.14
C GLU A 83 3.68 -8.24 12.26
N ILE A 84 3.49 -7.40 11.25
CA ILE A 84 4.08 -6.06 11.27
C ILE A 84 3.30 -5.11 12.17
N ARG A 85 1.98 -5.30 12.34
CA ARG A 85 1.13 -4.42 13.16
C ARG A 85 1.43 -4.51 14.66
N SER A 86 1.94 -5.64 15.14
CA SER A 86 2.37 -5.79 16.55
C SER A 86 3.65 -5.02 16.85
N LYS A 87 4.40 -4.62 15.82
CA LYS A 87 5.62 -3.81 15.97
C LYS A 87 5.28 -2.34 16.14
N THR A 88 5.91 -1.69 17.11
CA THR A 88 5.69 -0.27 17.46
C THR A 88 6.48 0.70 16.57
N ASN A 89 7.27 0.21 15.62
CA ASN A 89 8.13 1.03 14.77
C ASN A 89 7.38 1.84 13.69
N MET A 90 6.18 1.41 13.29
CA MET A 90 5.39 2.07 12.23
C MET A 90 3.90 1.93 12.50
N THR A 91 3.10 2.91 12.06
CA THR A 91 1.64 2.82 12.04
C THR A 91 1.12 2.27 10.70
N CYS A 92 -0.17 1.93 10.59
CA CYS A 92 -0.75 1.57 9.29
C CYS A 92 -0.63 2.73 8.29
N ASN A 93 -0.73 3.97 8.76
CA ASN A 93 -0.57 5.16 7.95
C ASN A 93 0.85 5.29 7.38
N ASP A 94 1.87 5.00 8.20
CA ASP A 94 3.27 5.01 7.73
C ASP A 94 3.53 3.90 6.70
N ARG A 95 2.92 2.73 6.87
CA ARG A 95 3.03 1.62 5.91
C ARG A 95 2.35 1.93 4.57
N VAL A 96 1.24 2.67 4.60
CA VAL A 96 0.58 3.19 3.39
C VAL A 96 1.50 4.17 2.66
N ALA A 97 2.08 5.13 3.39
CA ALA A 97 3.03 6.09 2.83
C ALA A 97 4.24 5.37 2.21
N LEU A 98 4.80 4.39 2.91
CA LEU A 98 5.93 3.57 2.44
C LEU A 98 5.59 2.84 1.13
N ALA A 99 4.45 2.15 1.06
CA ALA A 99 4.06 1.43 -0.16
C ALA A 99 3.90 2.38 -1.36
N ALA A 100 3.28 3.54 -1.16
CA ALA A 100 3.12 4.55 -2.21
C ALA A 100 4.45 5.20 -2.63
N GLU A 101 5.39 5.38 -1.70
CA GLU A 101 6.75 5.86 -1.98
C GLU A 101 7.55 4.85 -2.79
N ILE A 102 7.46 3.55 -2.45
CA ILE A 102 8.10 2.48 -3.22
C ILE A 102 7.58 2.46 -4.66
N LEU A 103 6.27 2.63 -4.87
CA LEU A 103 5.68 2.73 -6.21
C LEU A 103 6.30 3.88 -7.00
N SER A 104 6.36 5.09 -6.44
CA SER A 104 6.96 6.25 -7.10
C SER A 104 8.43 6.01 -7.47
N HIS A 105 9.24 5.49 -6.54
CA HIS A 105 10.66 5.28 -6.81
C HIS A 105 10.94 4.17 -7.84
N LEU A 106 10.08 3.16 -7.89
CA LEU A 106 10.24 2.07 -8.85
C LEU A 106 9.70 2.44 -10.21
N GLU A 107 8.71 3.32 -10.33
CA GLU A 107 8.21 3.84 -11.61
C GLU A 107 9.27 4.66 -12.37
N GLU A 108 10.06 5.45 -11.65
CA GLU A 108 11.14 6.27 -12.22
C GLU A 108 12.37 5.46 -12.71
N LYS A 109 12.40 4.14 -12.48
CA LYS A 109 13.53 3.24 -12.79
C LYS A 109 13.17 2.17 -13.81
#